data_AF-A0A6G4X3S7-F1
#
_entry.id   AF-A0A6G4X3S7-F1
#
_cell.length_a   1.000
_cell.length_b   1.000
_cell.length_c   1.000
_cell.angle_alpha   90.00
_cell.angle_beta   90.00
_cell.angle_gamma   90.00
#
_symmetry.space_group_name_H-M   'P 1'
#
loop_
_entity.id
_entity.type
_entity.pdbx_description
1 polymer ?
#
loop_
_entity_poly.entity_id
_entity_poly.type
_entity_poly.pdbx_seq_one_letter_code
_entity_poly.pdbx_strand_id
1 'polypeptide(L)'
;MTAPRRLHAVLLPLALTLITATLGTGAAAAAPGGAPATATAGTAPATGEQRPTWAIAHRVLTRGGVTTALRNGANALEIDATAWREGWWADHDGTLTSYGDPMPDMFDQVAKEHTAGRHVSFVWLDMKNPDWCDSNDPEWRHCSVGALRDMAREKLESKGIRVLYGFYGKEGGSGWRTALGDLNSQEAVSFSGDHAHVRDGFAEHGPDVPGNQRVMDNGLFSMALKFGSIREELAAARKDRDAGELAQTVGWTVSTGDGERAAALLDASEGSPAVDSLIYGNRMSCYPDGVSGPKGCGTDDGTVKQSLSYITDYVKAHPETRRMATPRDIPFGTGRGTEARSDGTGS
;
A
#
# COMPACT_ATOMS: atom_id res chain seq x y z
N MET A 1 37.31 17.46 33.00
CA MET A 1 36.52 18.71 33.10
C MET A 1 36.02 19.04 31.71
N THR A 2 34.79 18.64 31.42
CA THR A 2 34.15 18.71 30.09
C THR A 2 32.98 19.68 30.16
N ALA A 3 32.98 20.67 29.27
CA ALA A 3 31.98 21.73 29.23
C ALA A 3 30.62 21.21 28.71
N PRO A 4 29.48 21.78 29.16
CA PRO A 4 28.16 21.34 28.72
C PRO A 4 27.79 21.96 27.37
N ARG A 5 27.26 21.14 26.45
CA ARG A 5 26.68 21.58 25.18
C ARG A 5 25.29 22.17 25.42
N ARG A 6 25.05 23.37 24.84
CA ARG A 6 23.80 24.12 24.88
C ARG A 6 22.74 23.49 23.97
N LEU A 7 21.57 23.22 24.54
CA LEU A 7 20.33 22.98 23.80
C LEU A 7 19.92 24.26 23.06
N HIS A 8 19.79 24.21 21.73
CA HIS A 8 19.15 25.26 20.95
C HIS A 8 17.69 24.86 20.73
N ALA A 9 16.77 25.61 21.36
CA ALA A 9 15.37 25.60 21.00
C ALA A 9 15.21 26.39 19.70
N VAL A 10 14.72 25.74 18.65
CA VAL A 10 14.37 26.38 17.37
C VAL A 10 12.89 26.74 17.43
N LEU A 11 12.61 28.03 17.58
CA LEU A 11 11.31 28.65 17.32
C LEU A 11 11.20 28.86 15.80
N LEU A 12 10.22 28.25 15.14
CA LEU A 12 9.87 28.56 13.75
C LEU A 12 9.10 29.90 13.68
N PRO A 13 9.46 30.83 12.79
CA PRO A 13 8.63 31.97 12.49
C PRO A 13 7.54 31.62 11.46
N LEU A 14 6.31 32.03 11.77
CA LEU A 14 5.17 32.08 10.86
C LEU A 14 5.46 33.16 9.80
N ALA A 15 5.63 32.75 8.53
CA ALA A 15 5.78 33.69 7.42
C ALA A 15 4.50 33.67 6.55
N LEU A 16 3.81 34.80 6.55
CA LEU A 16 2.65 35.11 5.74
C LEU A 16 3.12 35.61 4.36
N THR A 17 2.95 34.83 3.30
CA THR A 17 3.31 35.22 1.93
C THR A 17 2.08 35.76 1.19
N LEU A 18 2.16 37.05 0.82
CA LEU A 18 1.23 37.70 -0.11
C LEU A 18 1.45 37.18 -1.54
N ILE A 19 0.37 36.74 -2.19
CA ILE A 19 0.34 36.40 -3.62
C ILE A 19 0.11 37.69 -4.42
N THR A 20 1.04 38.01 -5.32
CA THR A 20 0.83 39.02 -6.37
C THR A 20 0.52 38.30 -7.68
N ALA A 21 -0.65 38.60 -8.26
CA ALA A 21 -1.07 38.09 -9.55
C ALA A 21 -0.50 38.97 -10.67
N THR A 22 0.24 38.37 -11.60
CA THR A 22 0.59 39.01 -12.88
C THR A 22 -0.09 38.26 -14.02
N LEU A 23 -1.05 38.93 -14.66
CA LEU A 23 -1.65 38.55 -15.92
C LEU A 23 -0.61 38.74 -17.04
N GLY A 24 -0.25 37.65 -17.71
CA GLY A 24 0.56 37.66 -18.93
C GLY A 24 -0.17 36.94 -20.05
N THR A 25 -0.73 37.70 -20.99
CA THR A 25 -1.25 37.23 -22.27
C THR A 25 -0.08 36.88 -23.20
N GLY A 26 -0.02 35.63 -23.69
CA GLY A 26 1.00 35.17 -24.63
C GLY A 26 0.40 34.24 -25.68
N ALA A 27 0.56 34.61 -26.95
CA ALA A 27 -0.14 34.09 -28.11
C ALA A 27 0.17 32.63 -28.47
N ALA A 28 -0.84 31.97 -29.02
CA ALA A 28 -0.74 30.66 -29.65
C ALA A 28 0.02 30.75 -30.97
N ALA A 29 1.02 29.86 -31.15
CA ALA A 29 1.62 29.57 -32.43
C ALA A 29 1.40 28.08 -32.74
N ALA A 30 0.62 27.81 -33.79
CA ALA A 30 0.41 26.49 -34.34
C ALA A 30 1.62 26.05 -35.17
N ALA A 31 2.05 24.80 -35.01
CA ALA A 31 2.97 24.11 -35.91
C ALA A 31 2.41 22.71 -36.25
N PRO A 32 2.75 22.13 -37.41
CA PRO A 32 1.86 21.23 -38.14
C PRO A 32 2.15 19.73 -37.94
N GLY A 33 1.07 18.94 -38.02
CA GLY A 33 1.00 17.64 -38.70
C GLY A 33 2.08 16.59 -38.44
N GLY A 34 1.93 15.84 -37.35
CA GLY A 34 2.53 14.51 -37.18
C GLY A 34 1.43 13.44 -37.22
N ALA A 35 1.63 12.38 -37.99
CA ALA A 35 0.71 11.25 -38.18
C ALA A 35 0.30 10.58 -36.86
N PRO A 36 -0.89 9.96 -36.78
CA PRO A 36 -1.39 9.42 -35.52
C PRO A 36 -0.55 8.22 -35.10
N ALA A 37 0.14 8.36 -33.97
CA ALA A 37 0.60 7.22 -33.21
C ALA A 37 -0.63 6.42 -32.79
N THR A 38 -0.72 5.18 -33.27
CA THR A 38 -1.69 4.19 -32.81
C THR A 38 -1.46 3.95 -31.32
N ALA A 39 -2.18 4.69 -30.49
CA ALA A 39 -2.37 4.35 -29.09
C ALA A 39 -3.05 2.98 -29.06
N THR A 40 -2.33 1.95 -28.63
CA THR A 40 -2.93 0.72 -28.13
C THR A 40 -3.77 1.10 -26.92
N ALA A 41 -5.06 1.35 -27.17
CA ALA A 41 -6.06 1.54 -26.15
C ALA A 41 -6.00 0.34 -25.20
N GLY A 42 -5.73 0.61 -23.93
CA GLY A 42 -5.94 -0.35 -22.86
C GLY A 42 -7.38 -0.83 -22.93
N THR A 43 -7.55 -2.14 -23.08
CA THR A 43 -8.86 -2.79 -23.11
C THR A 43 -9.61 -2.42 -21.83
N ALA A 44 -10.69 -1.65 -21.96
CA ALA A 44 -11.67 -1.49 -20.90
C ALA A 44 -12.16 -2.88 -20.44
N PRO A 45 -12.38 -3.14 -19.14
CA PRO A 45 -12.79 -4.45 -18.68
C PRO A 45 -14.07 -4.86 -19.40
N ALA A 46 -14.04 -6.03 -20.04
CA ALA A 46 -15.23 -6.61 -20.63
C ALA A 46 -16.31 -6.74 -19.54
N THR A 47 -17.53 -6.33 -19.86
CA THR A 47 -18.72 -6.58 -19.03
C THR A 47 -18.84 -8.09 -18.82
N GLY A 48 -18.37 -8.59 -17.67
CA GLY A 48 -18.35 -10.02 -17.35
C GLY A 48 -17.23 -10.49 -16.41
N GLU A 49 -16.18 -9.69 -16.17
CA GLU A 49 -15.12 -10.09 -15.23
C GLU A 49 -15.34 -9.50 -13.83
N GLN A 50 -15.59 -10.38 -12.85
CA GLN A 50 -15.70 -10.05 -11.43
C GLN A 50 -14.42 -9.34 -10.96
N ARG A 51 -14.55 -8.17 -10.32
CA ARG A 51 -13.40 -7.46 -9.77
C ARG A 51 -12.80 -8.22 -8.59
N PRO A 52 -11.49 -8.53 -8.61
CA PRO A 52 -10.82 -9.11 -7.45
C PRO A 52 -10.83 -8.13 -6.28
N THR A 53 -11.17 -8.63 -5.09
CA THR A 53 -11.16 -7.87 -3.84
C THR A 53 -10.10 -8.41 -2.89
N TRP A 54 -9.24 -7.53 -2.38
CA TRP A 54 -8.25 -7.90 -1.36
C TRP A 54 -8.72 -7.45 0.04
N ALA A 55 -8.74 -8.40 0.97
CA ALA A 55 -8.93 -8.16 2.39
C ALA A 55 -7.55 -8.16 3.05
N ILE A 56 -7.08 -6.97 3.40
CA ILE A 56 -5.75 -6.74 3.95
C ILE A 56 -5.86 -6.78 5.49
N ALA A 57 -5.19 -7.73 6.13
CA ALA A 57 -5.17 -7.77 7.59
C ALA A 57 -4.35 -6.60 8.15
N HIS A 58 -4.97 -5.80 9.02
CA HIS A 58 -4.37 -4.61 9.63
C HIS A 58 -3.36 -4.96 10.73
N ARG A 59 -2.24 -4.23 10.75
CA ARG A 59 -1.25 -4.16 11.82
C ARG A 59 -0.76 -5.54 12.24
N VAL A 60 -0.28 -6.32 11.27
CA VAL A 60 0.22 -7.68 11.50
C VAL A 60 1.68 -7.59 11.94
N LEU A 61 1.91 -7.59 13.26
CA LEU A 61 3.24 -7.31 13.82
C LEU A 61 4.06 -8.54 14.22
N THR A 62 3.46 -9.73 14.26
CA THR A 62 4.15 -10.95 14.71
C THR A 62 3.93 -12.11 13.75
N ARG A 63 4.82 -13.11 13.78
CA ARG A 63 4.67 -14.35 13.01
C ARG A 63 3.38 -15.10 13.38
N GLY A 64 3.00 -15.07 14.65
CA GLY A 64 1.72 -15.61 15.12
C GLY A 64 0.53 -14.86 14.51
N GLY A 65 0.64 -13.53 14.40
CA GLY A 65 -0.31 -12.67 13.70
C GLY A 65 -0.44 -13.02 12.22
N VAL A 66 0.69 -13.24 11.51
CA VAL A 66 0.71 -13.69 10.10
C VAL A 66 -0.08 -14.99 9.95
N THR A 67 0.22 -15.96 10.81
CA THR A 67 -0.42 -17.29 10.78
C THR A 67 -1.92 -17.16 11.02
N THR A 68 -2.32 -16.34 12.00
CA THR A 68 -3.72 -16.14 12.38
C THR A 68 -4.50 -15.38 11.33
N ALA A 69 -3.94 -14.31 10.75
CA ALA A 69 -4.55 -13.54 9.66
C ALA A 69 -4.84 -14.41 8.43
N LEU A 70 -3.85 -15.18 7.99
CA LEU A 70 -3.98 -16.05 6.82
C LEU A 70 -4.89 -17.25 7.07
N ARG A 71 -4.90 -17.78 8.30
CA ARG A 71 -5.88 -18.80 8.73
C ARG A 71 -7.31 -18.25 8.68
N ASN A 72 -7.51 -17.00 9.07
CA ASN A 72 -8.82 -16.35 9.07
C ASN A 72 -9.34 -16.04 7.67
N GLY A 73 -8.45 -15.94 6.67
CA GLY A 73 -8.82 -15.73 5.26
C GLY A 73 -8.38 -14.40 4.68
N ALA A 74 -7.48 -13.66 5.35
CA ALA A 74 -6.79 -12.54 4.72
C ALA A 74 -6.06 -13.03 3.45
N ASN A 75 -6.12 -12.23 2.38
CA ASN A 75 -5.39 -12.51 1.14
C ASN A 75 -4.30 -11.48 0.81
N ALA A 76 -4.08 -10.55 1.73
CA ALA A 76 -2.97 -9.60 1.79
C ALA A 76 -2.75 -9.19 3.26
N LEU A 77 -1.58 -8.65 3.57
CA LEU A 77 -1.20 -8.26 4.94
C LEU A 77 -0.64 -6.85 4.91
N GLU A 78 -1.00 -6.01 5.89
CA GLU A 78 -0.33 -4.76 6.18
C GLU A 78 0.55 -4.96 7.43
N ILE A 79 1.81 -4.56 7.30
CA ILE A 79 2.84 -4.65 8.32
C ILE A 79 3.47 -3.27 8.47
N ASP A 80 3.33 -2.67 9.63
CA ASP A 80 4.05 -1.45 9.97
C ASP A 80 5.55 -1.72 9.99
N ALA A 81 6.31 -1.03 9.15
CA ALA A 81 7.74 -1.20 9.01
C ALA A 81 8.47 -0.02 9.66
N THR A 82 9.19 -0.30 10.75
CA THR A 82 10.08 0.69 11.39
C THR A 82 11.52 0.22 11.34
N ALA A 83 12.40 1.08 10.86
CA ALA A 83 13.84 0.91 10.92
C ALA A 83 14.36 1.16 12.33
N TRP A 84 15.16 0.21 12.82
CA TRP A 84 15.91 0.26 14.06
C TRP A 84 17.40 0.13 13.76
N ARG A 85 18.25 0.35 14.77
CA ARG A 85 19.71 0.21 14.62
C ARG A 85 20.12 -1.19 14.16
N GLU A 86 19.36 -2.22 14.55
CA GLU A 86 19.63 -3.62 14.22
C GLU A 86 19.03 -4.04 12.87
N GLY A 87 18.20 -3.20 12.23
CA GLY A 87 17.50 -3.52 10.99
C GLY A 87 16.02 -3.17 11.05
N TRP A 88 15.21 -3.75 10.16
CA TRP A 88 13.77 -3.50 10.09
C TRP A 88 12.98 -4.42 11.02
N TRP A 89 11.95 -3.85 11.64
CA TRP A 89 11.03 -4.56 12.55
C TRP A 89 9.59 -4.27 12.15
N ALA A 90 8.71 -5.25 12.42
CA ALA A 90 7.28 -5.03 12.36
C ALA A 90 6.84 -4.24 13.60
N ASP A 91 6.72 -2.93 13.46
CA ASP A 91 6.52 -1.99 14.56
C ASP A 91 5.83 -0.72 14.07
N HIS A 92 4.72 -0.38 14.73
CA HIS A 92 3.88 0.74 14.39
C HIS A 92 4.34 2.08 14.99
N ASP A 93 4.88 2.08 16.21
CA ASP A 93 5.13 3.31 16.96
C ASP A 93 6.62 3.64 17.08
N GLY A 94 7.51 2.72 16.71
CA GLY A 94 8.96 2.91 16.86
C GLY A 94 9.39 2.98 18.32
N THR A 95 8.70 2.24 19.20
CA THR A 95 8.95 2.23 20.65
C THR A 95 9.28 0.83 21.16
N LEU A 96 9.96 0.76 22.30
CA LEU A 96 10.27 -0.51 22.98
C LEU A 96 9.03 -1.31 23.43
N THR A 97 7.84 -0.73 23.34
CA THR A 97 6.58 -1.36 23.74
C THR A 97 5.68 -1.72 22.55
N SER A 98 6.04 -1.31 21.33
CA SER A 98 5.23 -1.49 20.13
C SER A 98 5.85 -2.46 19.12
N TYR A 99 7.14 -2.80 19.25
CA TYR A 99 7.81 -3.70 18.33
C TYR A 99 7.30 -5.14 18.44
N GLY A 100 7.00 -5.72 17.29
CA GLY A 100 6.70 -7.14 17.13
C GLY A 100 7.95 -7.92 16.73
N ASP A 101 7.84 -8.81 15.75
CA ASP A 101 8.97 -9.62 15.29
C ASP A 101 9.87 -8.84 14.30
N PRO A 102 11.16 -9.19 14.17
CA PRO A 102 12.02 -8.68 13.11
C PRO A 102 11.42 -8.91 11.71
N MET A 103 11.61 -7.97 10.79
CA MET A 103 11.09 -8.08 9.42
C MET A 103 11.54 -9.35 8.65
N PRO A 104 12.80 -9.84 8.74
CA PRO A 104 13.17 -11.09 8.07
C PRO A 104 12.33 -12.28 8.56
N ASP A 105 12.04 -12.35 9.85
CA ASP A 105 11.23 -13.40 10.47
C ASP A 105 9.76 -13.32 10.00
N MET A 106 9.25 -12.10 9.84
CA MET A 106 7.92 -11.86 9.27
C MET A 106 7.84 -12.37 7.83
N PHE A 107 8.81 -12.00 6.98
CA PHE A 107 8.82 -12.42 5.58
C PHE A 107 8.97 -13.92 5.42
N ASP A 108 9.84 -14.56 6.23
CA ASP A 108 9.99 -16.01 6.24
C ASP A 108 8.68 -16.71 6.63
N GLN A 109 7.94 -16.17 7.60
CA GLN A 109 6.65 -16.72 7.99
C GLN A 109 5.58 -16.53 6.91
N VAL A 110 5.52 -15.37 6.24
CA VAL A 110 4.58 -15.15 5.12
C VAL A 110 4.89 -16.12 3.97
N ALA A 111 6.15 -16.24 3.58
CA ALA A 111 6.59 -17.16 2.53
C ALA A 111 6.28 -18.62 2.88
N LYS A 112 6.46 -19.01 4.14
CA LYS A 112 6.11 -20.34 4.65
C LYS A 112 4.61 -20.61 4.55
N GLU A 113 3.75 -19.71 5.02
CA GLU A 113 2.29 -19.87 4.93
C GLU A 113 1.81 -19.92 3.48
N HIS A 114 2.38 -19.07 2.61
CA HIS A 114 2.09 -19.08 1.18
C HIS A 114 2.44 -20.42 0.53
N THR A 115 3.64 -20.94 0.83
CA THR A 115 4.08 -22.26 0.33
C THR A 115 3.22 -23.41 0.89
N ALA A 116 2.68 -23.24 2.09
CA ALA A 116 1.72 -24.17 2.70
C ALA A 116 0.29 -24.07 2.11
N GLY A 117 0.09 -23.25 1.08
CA GLY A 117 -1.17 -23.12 0.34
C GLY A 117 -2.10 -22.01 0.84
N ARG A 118 -1.65 -21.16 1.77
CA ARG A 118 -2.42 -19.95 2.12
C ARG A 118 -2.31 -18.93 0.99
N HIS A 119 -3.43 -18.34 0.61
CA HIS A 119 -3.47 -17.39 -0.49
C HIS A 119 -2.99 -16.02 -0.04
N VAL A 120 -1.73 -15.69 -0.26
CA VAL A 120 -1.19 -14.32 -0.05
C VAL A 120 -0.83 -13.73 -1.39
N SER A 121 -1.44 -12.59 -1.74
CA SER A 121 -1.18 -11.89 -3.00
C SER A 121 -0.06 -10.88 -2.85
N PHE A 122 -0.10 -10.08 -1.79
CA PHE A 122 0.91 -9.08 -1.51
C PHE A 122 1.04 -8.77 -0.01
N VAL A 123 2.17 -8.14 0.34
CA VAL A 123 2.43 -7.53 1.64
C VAL A 123 2.56 -6.02 1.45
N TRP A 124 1.81 -5.24 2.21
CA TRP A 124 1.96 -3.79 2.33
C TRP A 124 2.87 -3.49 3.52
N LEU A 125 4.00 -2.84 3.25
CA LEU A 125 4.92 -2.31 4.24
C LEU A 125 4.57 -0.84 4.51
N ASP A 126 3.85 -0.55 5.59
CA ASP A 126 3.53 0.81 6.04
C ASP A 126 4.76 1.41 6.74
N MET A 127 5.57 2.17 5.99
CA MET A 127 6.88 2.62 6.48
C MET A 127 6.76 3.85 7.38
N LYS A 128 7.17 3.69 8.64
CA LYS A 128 7.06 4.75 9.67
C LYS A 128 8.22 5.74 9.67
N ASN A 129 9.41 5.30 9.29
CA ASN A 129 10.63 6.11 9.26
C ASN A 129 11.55 5.77 8.07
N PRO A 130 11.05 5.84 6.83
CA PRO A 130 11.79 5.38 5.63
C PRO A 130 13.12 6.10 5.39
N ASP A 131 13.33 7.29 5.97
CA ASP A 131 14.55 8.07 5.82
C ASP A 131 15.58 7.85 6.97
N TRP A 132 15.35 6.90 7.88
CA TRP A 132 16.17 6.71 9.08
C TRP A 132 17.62 6.28 8.76
N CYS A 133 17.81 5.42 7.74
CA CYS A 133 19.13 4.98 7.27
C CYS A 133 19.29 5.23 5.76
N ASP A 134 20.47 5.67 5.35
CA ASP A 134 20.80 5.89 3.93
C ASP A 134 21.18 4.56 3.25
N SER A 135 20.59 4.30 2.08
CA SER A 135 20.92 3.11 1.27
C SER A 135 22.28 3.16 0.60
N ASN A 136 22.99 4.29 0.67
CA ASN A 136 24.37 4.44 0.18
C ASN A 136 25.40 4.39 1.32
N ASP A 137 24.96 4.36 2.57
CA ASP A 137 25.86 4.22 3.72
C ASP A 137 26.08 2.72 4.02
N PRO A 138 27.29 2.17 3.79
CA PRO A 138 27.55 0.75 4.01
C PRO A 138 27.46 0.33 5.49
N GLU A 139 27.66 1.24 6.45
CA GLU A 139 27.55 0.95 7.88
C GLU A 139 26.08 0.82 8.32
N TRP A 140 25.19 1.59 7.68
CA TRP A 140 23.77 1.67 8.04
C TRP A 140 22.83 1.07 6.99
N ARG A 141 23.37 0.45 5.93
CA ARG A 141 22.58 -0.07 4.80
C ARG A 141 21.48 -1.02 5.26
N HIS A 142 21.75 -1.87 6.25
CA HIS A 142 20.85 -2.92 6.74
C HIS A 142 19.51 -2.42 7.30
N CYS A 143 19.42 -1.16 7.72
CA CYS A 143 18.19 -0.52 8.20
C CYS A 143 17.59 0.48 7.19
N SER A 144 18.12 0.55 5.97
CA SER A 144 17.61 1.44 4.92
C SER A 144 16.50 0.79 4.08
N VAL A 145 15.73 1.60 3.35
CA VAL A 145 14.68 1.11 2.44
C VAL A 145 15.23 0.18 1.36
N GLY A 146 16.44 0.45 0.85
CA GLY A 146 17.10 -0.45 -0.09
C GLY A 146 17.30 -1.86 0.50
N ALA A 147 17.63 -1.99 1.78
CA ALA A 147 17.81 -3.32 2.40
C ALA A 147 16.48 -4.02 2.63
N LEU A 148 15.44 -3.27 3.00
CA LEU A 148 14.09 -3.79 3.11
C LEU A 148 13.61 -4.35 1.78
N ARG A 149 13.83 -3.60 0.68
CA ARG A 149 13.50 -4.01 -0.68
C ARG A 149 14.23 -5.29 -1.09
N ASP A 150 15.55 -5.32 -0.93
CA ASP A 150 16.36 -6.48 -1.31
C ASP A 150 15.92 -7.74 -0.54
N MET A 151 15.61 -7.58 0.75
CA MET A 151 15.07 -8.64 1.61
C MET A 151 13.68 -9.10 1.16
N ALA A 152 12.79 -8.17 0.78
CA ALA A 152 11.45 -8.49 0.30
C ALA A 152 11.50 -9.24 -1.04
N ARG A 153 12.39 -8.84 -1.95
CA ARG A 153 12.65 -9.55 -3.21
C ARG A 153 13.11 -10.98 -2.98
N GLU A 154 14.09 -11.15 -2.09
CA GLU A 154 14.64 -12.46 -1.75
C GLU A 154 13.59 -13.38 -1.14
N LYS A 155 12.83 -12.90 -0.15
CA LYS A 155 11.98 -13.74 0.69
C LYS A 155 10.53 -13.85 0.20
N LEU A 156 9.96 -12.76 -0.34
CA LEU A 156 8.55 -12.70 -0.76
C LEU A 156 8.40 -12.86 -2.27
N GLU A 157 9.07 -12.02 -3.06
CA GLU A 157 8.87 -11.99 -4.51
C GLU A 157 9.39 -13.26 -5.20
N SER A 158 10.45 -13.88 -4.67
CA SER A 158 10.92 -15.20 -5.14
C SER A 158 9.84 -16.29 -5.01
N LYS A 159 8.82 -16.07 -4.18
CA LYS A 159 7.64 -16.94 -4.01
C LYS A 159 6.41 -16.43 -4.78
N GLY A 160 6.53 -15.33 -5.51
CA GLY A 160 5.43 -14.71 -6.25
C GLY A 160 4.52 -13.83 -5.40
N ILE A 161 4.94 -13.48 -4.18
CA ILE A 161 4.21 -12.54 -3.32
C ILE A 161 4.70 -11.13 -3.66
N ARG A 162 3.78 -10.23 -3.99
CA ARG A 162 4.09 -8.84 -4.36
C ARG A 162 4.29 -7.95 -3.14
N VAL A 163 4.90 -6.78 -3.33
CA VAL A 163 5.23 -5.86 -2.24
C VAL A 163 4.71 -4.45 -2.56
N LEU A 164 3.97 -3.88 -1.62
CA LEU A 164 3.50 -2.50 -1.67
C LEU A 164 4.27 -1.69 -0.62
N TYR A 165 5.06 -0.72 -1.06
CA TYR A 165 5.78 0.19 -0.17
C TYR A 165 4.92 1.41 0.12
N GLY A 166 4.35 1.49 1.33
CA GLY A 166 3.47 2.59 1.70
C GLY A 166 4.20 3.74 2.36
N PHE A 167 3.83 4.96 1.97
CA PHE A 167 4.36 6.20 2.51
C PHE A 167 3.24 7.10 3.03
N TYR A 168 3.55 7.81 4.10
CA TYR A 168 2.72 8.86 4.66
C TYR A 168 3.59 10.03 5.14
N GLY A 169 3.51 11.17 4.44
CA GLY A 169 4.18 12.42 4.81
C GLY A 169 5.71 12.37 4.72
N LYS A 170 6.24 11.42 3.94
CA LYS A 170 7.69 11.18 3.69
C LYS A 170 8.01 11.03 2.21
N GLU A 171 7.06 11.34 1.36
CA GLU A 171 7.20 11.33 -0.08
C GLU A 171 8.20 12.41 -0.49
N GLY A 172 9.01 12.10 -1.51
CA GLY A 172 10.17 12.92 -1.87
C GLY A 172 11.38 12.77 -0.93
N GLY A 173 11.30 11.99 0.16
CA GLY A 173 12.43 11.63 1.04
C GLY A 173 13.48 10.71 0.41
N SER A 174 14.54 10.38 1.15
CA SER A 174 15.60 9.47 0.67
C SER A 174 15.10 8.03 0.52
N GLY A 175 14.26 7.56 1.45
CA GLY A 175 13.61 6.25 1.39
C GLY A 175 12.65 6.16 0.21
N TRP A 176 11.86 7.22 -0.04
CA TRP A 176 10.98 7.33 -1.21
C TRP A 176 11.77 7.21 -2.52
N ARG A 177 12.80 8.06 -2.71
CA ARG A 177 13.64 8.01 -3.92
C ARG A 177 14.32 6.65 -4.10
N THR A 178 14.74 6.01 -3.01
CA THR A 178 15.32 4.67 -3.05
C THR A 178 14.32 3.63 -3.51
N ALA A 179 13.09 3.66 -2.99
CA ALA A 179 12.02 2.76 -3.43
C ALA A 179 11.75 2.93 -4.92
N LEU A 180 11.58 4.17 -5.40
CA LEU A 180 11.26 4.47 -6.79
C LEU A 180 12.38 4.16 -7.78
N GLY A 181 13.64 4.35 -7.38
CA GLY A 181 14.79 4.30 -8.29
C GLY A 181 15.05 2.93 -8.93
N ASP A 182 14.40 1.87 -8.44
CA ASP A 182 14.50 0.53 -8.99
C ASP A 182 13.24 -0.26 -8.58
N LEU A 183 12.03 0.20 -8.94
CA LEU A 183 10.81 -0.61 -8.80
C LEU A 183 10.75 -1.67 -9.92
N ASN A 184 10.43 -2.90 -9.56
CA ASN A 184 10.23 -4.00 -10.51
C ASN A 184 8.73 -4.33 -10.72
N SER A 185 8.42 -5.28 -11.62
CA SER A 185 7.04 -5.65 -11.98
C SER A 185 6.16 -6.21 -10.85
N GLN A 186 6.73 -6.57 -9.71
CA GLN A 186 6.06 -7.13 -8.52
C GLN A 186 5.95 -6.12 -7.37
N GLU A 187 6.38 -4.89 -7.60
CA GLU A 187 6.44 -3.84 -6.59
C GLU A 187 5.56 -2.65 -6.99
N ALA A 188 5.06 -1.94 -5.99
CA ALA A 188 4.35 -0.67 -6.15
C ALA A 188 4.62 0.23 -4.95
N VAL A 189 4.22 1.49 -5.06
CA VAL A 189 4.21 2.43 -3.94
C VAL A 189 2.79 2.90 -3.65
N SER A 190 2.46 3.08 -2.37
CA SER A 190 1.23 3.77 -1.97
C SER A 190 1.51 5.17 -1.45
N PHE A 191 0.57 6.06 -1.75
CA PHE A 191 0.51 7.41 -1.23
C PHE A 191 -0.82 7.54 -0.50
N SER A 192 -0.76 7.91 0.78
CA SER A 192 -1.95 8.02 1.64
C SER A 192 -2.46 9.46 1.70
N GLY A 193 -3.77 9.65 1.53
CA GLY A 193 -4.39 10.96 1.72
C GLY A 193 -5.56 11.24 0.78
N ASP A 194 -5.94 12.52 0.72
CA ASP A 194 -7.00 13.00 -0.16
C ASP A 194 -6.57 12.91 -1.64
N HIS A 195 -7.53 12.76 -2.56
CA HIS A 195 -7.30 12.49 -3.98
C HIS A 195 -6.36 13.52 -4.64
N ALA A 196 -6.62 14.80 -4.41
CA ALA A 196 -5.79 15.87 -4.95
C ALA A 196 -4.35 15.81 -4.39
N HIS A 197 -4.20 15.53 -3.09
CA HIS A 197 -2.89 15.42 -2.45
C HIS A 197 -2.08 14.26 -3.04
N VAL A 198 -2.71 13.10 -3.24
CA VAL A 198 -2.06 11.93 -3.81
C VAL A 198 -1.67 12.16 -5.27
N ARG A 199 -2.58 12.71 -6.08
CA ARG A 199 -2.29 13.05 -7.49
C ARG A 199 -1.11 14.01 -7.59
N ASP A 200 -1.15 15.10 -6.83
CA ASP A 200 -0.12 16.15 -6.89
C ASP A 200 1.21 15.63 -6.32
N GLY A 201 1.17 14.80 -5.27
CA GLY A 201 2.33 14.14 -4.70
C GLY A 201 3.04 13.19 -5.67
N PHE A 202 2.29 12.39 -6.45
CA PHE A 202 2.89 11.59 -7.53
C PHE A 202 3.48 12.47 -8.62
N ALA A 203 2.79 13.54 -9.03
CA ALA A 203 3.31 14.46 -10.04
C ALA A 203 4.61 15.15 -9.58
N GLU A 204 4.73 15.48 -8.30
CA GLU A 204 5.91 16.16 -7.75
C GLU A 204 7.07 15.21 -7.44
N HIS A 205 6.80 14.05 -6.83
CA HIS A 205 7.83 13.20 -6.26
C HIS A 205 8.04 11.86 -6.98
N GLY A 206 7.13 11.46 -7.87
CA GLY A 206 7.23 10.22 -8.62
C GLY A 206 6.59 10.28 -10.01
N PRO A 207 6.90 11.31 -10.84
CA PRO A 207 6.25 11.48 -12.15
C PRO A 207 6.49 10.29 -13.08
N ASP A 208 7.62 9.60 -12.92
CA ASP A 208 8.02 8.47 -13.75
C ASP A 208 7.50 7.11 -13.23
N VAL A 209 6.83 7.06 -12.08
CA VAL A 209 6.21 5.82 -11.58
C VAL A 209 5.05 5.46 -12.51
N PRO A 210 5.01 4.28 -13.13
CA PRO A 210 3.90 3.89 -13.99
C PRO A 210 2.57 3.84 -13.23
N GLY A 211 1.45 4.23 -13.86
CA GLY A 211 0.13 4.24 -13.21
C GLY A 211 -0.26 2.89 -12.61
N ASN A 212 0.10 1.78 -13.27
CA ASN A 212 -0.11 0.43 -12.74
C ASN A 212 0.79 0.06 -11.53
N GLN A 213 1.67 0.94 -11.06
CA GLN A 213 2.47 0.79 -9.83
C GLN A 213 2.19 1.91 -8.81
N ARG A 214 1.18 2.75 -9.06
CA ARG A 214 0.69 3.77 -8.12
C ARG A 214 -0.54 3.25 -7.40
N VAL A 215 -0.51 3.28 -6.08
CA VAL A 215 -1.66 2.94 -5.23
C VAL A 215 -2.06 4.16 -4.43
N MET A 216 -3.36 4.44 -4.38
CA MET A 216 -3.91 5.42 -3.45
C MET A 216 -4.61 4.71 -2.31
N ASP A 217 -4.30 5.12 -1.08
CA ASP A 217 -5.06 4.73 0.09
C ASP A 217 -5.65 5.94 0.81
N ASN A 218 -6.85 5.78 1.36
CA ASN A 218 -7.50 6.80 2.17
C ASN A 218 -8.29 6.12 3.29
N GLY A 219 -8.15 6.65 4.50
CA GLY A 219 -8.76 6.03 5.65
C GLY A 219 -8.50 6.74 6.97
N LEU A 220 -8.99 6.11 8.03
CA LEU A 220 -8.74 6.51 9.40
C LEU A 220 -8.88 5.30 10.33
N PHE A 221 -8.13 5.29 11.43
CA PHE A 221 -8.25 4.29 12.50
C PHE A 221 -9.72 4.05 12.95
N SER A 222 -10.56 5.09 12.87
CA SER A 222 -12.01 4.99 12.99
C SER A 222 -12.68 5.62 11.77
N MET A 223 -12.93 4.79 10.75
CA MET A 223 -13.53 5.19 9.47
C MET A 223 -14.82 6.01 9.66
N ALA A 224 -15.62 5.69 10.67
CA ALA A 224 -16.88 6.38 10.97
C ALA A 224 -16.73 7.90 11.18
N LEU A 225 -15.57 8.38 11.66
CA LEU A 225 -15.36 9.80 11.96
C LEU A 225 -15.25 10.67 10.70
N LYS A 226 -14.86 10.08 9.56
CA LYS A 226 -14.63 10.81 8.29
C LYS A 226 -15.23 10.10 7.08
N PHE A 227 -16.17 9.18 7.29
CA PHE A 227 -16.63 8.29 6.23
C PHE A 227 -17.12 9.00 4.96
N GLY A 228 -17.83 10.13 5.11
CA GLY A 228 -18.29 10.93 3.95
C GLY A 228 -17.14 11.37 3.04
N SER A 229 -16.11 11.97 3.63
CA SER A 229 -14.90 12.42 2.91
C SER A 229 -14.11 11.22 2.38
N ILE A 230 -13.85 10.19 3.19
CA ILE A 230 -13.16 8.95 2.75
C ILE A 230 -13.84 8.37 1.49
N ARG A 231 -15.17 8.31 1.50
CA ARG A 231 -15.95 7.79 0.37
C ARG A 231 -15.82 8.69 -0.87
N GLU A 232 -15.89 10.01 -0.70
CA GLU A 232 -15.76 10.96 -1.81
C GLU A 232 -14.36 10.91 -2.46
N GLU A 233 -13.31 10.88 -1.65
CA GLU A 233 -11.92 10.79 -2.13
C GLU A 233 -11.67 9.47 -2.88
N LEU A 234 -12.16 8.34 -2.35
CA LEU A 234 -12.00 7.04 -3.02
C LEU A 234 -12.87 6.93 -4.29
N ALA A 235 -14.02 7.61 -4.37
CA ALA A 235 -14.81 7.71 -5.59
C ALA A 235 -14.15 8.59 -6.67
N ALA A 236 -13.37 9.60 -6.28
CA ALA A 236 -12.52 10.34 -7.20
C ALA A 236 -11.34 9.47 -7.69
N ALA A 237 -10.65 8.80 -6.76
CA ALA A 237 -9.54 7.89 -7.05
C ALA A 237 -9.91 6.74 -7.99
N ARG A 238 -11.15 6.23 -7.89
CA ARG A 238 -11.70 5.26 -8.84
C ARG A 238 -11.54 5.70 -10.29
N LYS A 239 -11.80 6.98 -10.59
CA LYS A 239 -11.74 7.50 -11.96
C LYS A 239 -10.32 7.43 -12.51
N ASP A 240 -9.34 7.76 -11.68
CA ASP A 240 -7.92 7.69 -12.04
C ASP A 240 -7.49 6.24 -12.24
N ARG A 241 -7.93 5.32 -11.38
CA ARG A 241 -7.71 3.88 -11.58
C ARG A 241 -8.32 3.38 -12.88
N ASP A 242 -9.58 3.70 -13.13
CA ASP A 242 -10.29 3.27 -14.34
C ASP A 242 -9.69 3.91 -15.61
N ALA A 243 -8.98 5.04 -15.49
CA ALA A 243 -8.19 5.66 -16.54
C ALA A 243 -6.75 5.11 -16.69
N GLY A 244 -6.31 4.19 -15.80
CA GLY A 244 -4.98 3.61 -15.82
C GLY A 244 -3.89 4.43 -15.11
N GLU A 245 -4.27 5.51 -14.42
CA GLU A 245 -3.35 6.38 -13.66
C GLU A 245 -3.06 5.84 -12.26
N LEU A 246 -3.92 4.96 -11.74
CA LEU A 246 -3.70 4.19 -10.52
C LEU A 246 -3.90 2.70 -10.78
N ALA A 247 -3.11 1.87 -10.11
CA ALA A 247 -3.25 0.43 -10.11
C ALA A 247 -4.45 0.00 -9.24
N GLN A 248 -4.58 0.66 -8.09
CA GLN A 248 -5.45 0.23 -7.02
C GLN A 248 -5.89 1.39 -6.13
N THR A 249 -7.09 1.23 -5.59
CA THR A 249 -7.64 2.10 -4.52
C THR A 249 -7.90 1.29 -3.26
N VAL A 250 -7.52 1.81 -2.10
CA VAL A 250 -7.59 1.11 -0.82
C VAL A 250 -8.27 1.95 0.25
N GLY A 251 -9.28 1.37 0.94
CA GLY A 251 -9.96 2.00 2.07
C GLY A 251 -9.55 1.39 3.42
N TRP A 252 -9.46 2.21 4.48
CA TRP A 252 -9.12 1.72 5.83
C TRP A 252 -9.66 2.59 6.98
N THR A 253 -9.72 2.13 8.23
CA THR A 253 -9.72 0.72 8.67
C THR A 253 -11.17 0.24 8.80
N VAL A 254 -11.51 -0.91 8.22
CA VAL A 254 -12.79 -1.60 8.45
C VAL A 254 -12.70 -2.38 9.75
N SER A 255 -13.57 -2.05 10.71
CA SER A 255 -13.57 -2.65 12.03
C SER A 255 -14.99 -3.04 12.46
N THR A 256 -15.16 -3.64 13.65
CA THR A 256 -16.48 -3.99 14.18
C THR A 256 -17.43 -2.79 14.13
N GLY A 257 -18.60 -2.99 13.50
CA GLY A 257 -19.62 -1.96 13.28
C GLY A 257 -19.52 -1.20 11.95
N ASP A 258 -18.56 -1.54 11.07
CA ASP A 258 -18.37 -0.88 9.78
C ASP A 258 -18.98 -1.63 8.59
N GLY A 259 -19.88 -2.60 8.81
CA GLY A 259 -20.46 -3.42 7.74
C GLY A 259 -21.08 -2.62 6.60
N GLU A 260 -21.91 -1.62 6.90
CA GLU A 260 -22.50 -0.74 5.89
C GLU A 260 -21.45 0.14 5.17
N ARG A 261 -20.40 0.55 5.89
CA ARG A 261 -19.32 1.36 5.31
C ARG A 261 -18.46 0.54 4.36
N ALA A 262 -18.12 -0.69 4.77
CA ALA A 262 -17.42 -1.65 3.91
C ALA A 262 -18.23 -1.93 2.64
N ALA A 263 -19.54 -2.18 2.78
CA ALA A 263 -20.44 -2.36 1.65
C ALA A 263 -20.45 -1.13 0.70
N ALA A 264 -20.56 0.08 1.26
CA ALA A 264 -20.56 1.31 0.47
C ALA A 264 -19.21 1.60 -0.22
N LEU A 265 -18.08 1.19 0.35
CA LEU A 265 -16.78 1.31 -0.32
C LEU A 265 -16.61 0.26 -1.44
N LEU A 266 -17.14 -0.95 -1.24
CA LEU A 266 -17.09 -2.03 -2.23
C LEU A 266 -18.14 -1.90 -3.35
N ASP A 267 -19.15 -1.06 -3.16
CA ASP A 267 -20.21 -0.85 -4.13
C ASP A 267 -19.68 -0.46 -5.51
N ALA A 268 -20.08 -1.24 -6.52
CA ALA A 268 -19.63 -1.10 -7.90
C ALA A 268 -20.53 -0.22 -8.76
N SER A 269 -21.63 0.30 -8.22
CA SER A 269 -22.55 1.16 -8.97
C SER A 269 -21.86 2.45 -9.41
N GLU A 270 -22.45 3.12 -10.41
CA GLU A 270 -21.91 4.35 -10.94
C GLU A 270 -21.84 5.43 -9.85
N GLY A 271 -20.68 6.08 -9.73
CA GLY A 271 -20.44 7.11 -8.71
C GLY A 271 -20.00 6.58 -7.34
N SER A 272 -20.05 5.27 -7.10
CA SER A 272 -19.51 4.67 -5.88
C SER A 272 -17.98 4.50 -5.93
N PRO A 273 -17.29 4.37 -4.78
CA PRO A 273 -15.86 4.16 -4.72
C PRO A 273 -15.37 2.91 -5.45
N ALA A 274 -16.13 1.81 -5.39
CA ALA A 274 -15.76 0.53 -5.95
C ALA A 274 -14.30 0.15 -5.67
N VAL A 275 -13.85 0.30 -4.41
CA VAL A 275 -12.45 0.07 -4.04
C VAL A 275 -12.01 -1.35 -4.34
N ASP A 276 -10.74 -1.55 -4.61
CA ASP A 276 -10.17 -2.86 -4.90
C ASP A 276 -9.79 -3.60 -3.60
N SER A 277 -9.37 -2.83 -2.58
CA SER A 277 -8.91 -3.38 -1.32
C SER A 277 -9.51 -2.67 -0.12
N LEU A 278 -9.65 -3.42 0.98
CA LEU A 278 -9.97 -2.88 2.29
C LEU A 278 -9.00 -3.43 3.33
N ILE A 279 -8.42 -2.54 4.13
CA ILE A 279 -7.72 -2.94 5.35
C ILE A 279 -8.75 -3.17 6.45
N TYR A 280 -8.68 -4.33 7.10
CA TYR A 280 -9.61 -4.71 8.17
C TYR A 280 -8.87 -5.14 9.44
N GLY A 281 -9.50 -4.91 10.59
CA GLY A 281 -9.03 -5.45 11.85
C GLY A 281 -9.33 -4.53 13.03
N ASN A 282 -8.49 -4.64 14.05
CA ASN A 282 -8.60 -3.81 15.24
C ASN A 282 -8.15 -2.38 14.92
N ARG A 283 -8.84 -1.38 15.48
CA ARG A 283 -8.54 0.05 15.21
C ARG A 283 -7.19 0.51 15.75
N MET A 284 -6.81 0.01 16.94
CA MET A 284 -5.71 0.57 17.75
C MET A 284 -4.75 -0.51 18.27
N SER A 285 -4.90 -1.76 17.84
CA SER A 285 -4.08 -2.88 18.32
C SER A 285 -3.67 -3.77 17.16
N CYS A 286 -2.58 -4.50 17.36
CA CYS A 286 -2.12 -5.45 16.36
C CYS A 286 -3.06 -6.63 16.16
N TYR A 287 -2.85 -7.33 15.05
CA TYR A 287 -3.60 -8.53 14.71
C TYR A 287 -3.32 -9.65 15.73
N PRO A 288 -4.35 -10.32 16.27
CA PRO A 288 -4.19 -11.38 17.27
C PRO A 288 -3.20 -12.46 16.83
N ASP A 289 -2.31 -12.85 17.75
CA ASP A 289 -1.20 -13.77 17.48
C ASP A 289 -1.29 -15.09 18.26
N GLY A 290 -2.33 -15.24 19.09
CA GLY A 290 -2.49 -16.40 19.94
C GLY A 290 -1.65 -16.34 21.23
N VAL A 291 -1.05 -15.19 21.54
CA VAL A 291 -0.24 -14.98 22.74
C VAL A 291 -0.94 -13.98 23.66
N SER A 292 -1.16 -14.40 24.92
CA SER A 292 -1.73 -13.54 25.95
C SER A 292 -0.67 -12.68 26.63
N GLY A 293 -1.12 -11.55 27.21
CA GLY A 293 -0.28 -10.68 28.03
C GLY A 293 0.39 -9.54 27.24
N PRO A 294 1.23 -8.72 27.90
CA PRO A 294 1.70 -7.46 27.35
C PRO A 294 2.72 -7.59 26.20
N LYS A 295 3.15 -8.82 25.89
CA LYS A 295 4.11 -9.12 24.82
C LYS A 295 3.46 -9.75 23.59
N GLY A 296 2.16 -10.02 23.64
CA GLY A 296 1.41 -10.62 22.55
C GLY A 296 0.33 -9.67 22.03
N CYS A 297 -0.15 -9.93 20.83
CA CYS A 297 -1.26 -9.21 20.21
C CYS A 297 -2.64 -9.74 20.64
N GLY A 298 -2.66 -10.73 21.53
CA GLY A 298 -3.88 -11.30 22.10
C GLY A 298 -4.31 -12.59 21.42
N THR A 299 -5.19 -13.32 22.11
CA THR A 299 -5.70 -14.63 21.66
C THR A 299 -7.07 -14.56 21.01
N ASP A 300 -7.83 -13.48 21.24
CA ASP A 300 -9.19 -13.34 20.71
C ASP A 300 -9.15 -12.81 19.28
N ASP A 301 -9.54 -13.67 18.33
CA ASP A 301 -9.66 -13.33 16.91
C ASP A 301 -11.11 -13.04 16.46
N GLY A 302 -12.06 -12.93 17.40
CA GLY A 302 -13.48 -12.71 17.10
C GLY A 302 -13.76 -11.36 16.41
N THR A 303 -13.16 -10.28 16.91
CA THR A 303 -13.34 -8.92 16.35
C THR A 303 -12.79 -8.80 14.93
N VAL A 304 -11.61 -9.37 14.69
CA VAL A 304 -10.97 -9.34 13.37
C VAL A 304 -11.69 -10.25 12.38
N LYS A 305 -12.23 -11.40 12.82
CA LYS A 305 -13.09 -12.26 11.99
C LYS A 305 -14.40 -11.58 11.61
N GLN A 306 -15.03 -10.87 12.55
CA GLN A 306 -16.23 -10.09 12.26
C GLN A 306 -15.94 -8.97 11.26
N SER A 307 -14.82 -8.28 11.42
CA SER A 307 -14.40 -7.21 10.50
C SER A 307 -14.11 -7.75 9.09
N LEU A 308 -13.47 -8.92 9.00
CA LEU A 308 -13.28 -9.64 7.73
C LEU A 308 -14.60 -10.03 7.09
N SER A 309 -15.58 -10.47 7.90
CA SER A 309 -16.85 -10.97 7.39
C SER A 309 -17.61 -9.89 6.61
N TYR A 310 -17.50 -8.61 6.99
CA TYR A 310 -18.08 -7.51 6.23
C TYR A 310 -17.58 -7.45 4.78
N ILE A 311 -16.33 -7.82 4.52
CA ILE A 311 -15.77 -7.87 3.18
C ILE A 311 -16.20 -9.16 2.48
N THR A 312 -16.00 -10.31 3.12
CA THR A 312 -16.26 -11.61 2.49
C THR A 312 -17.74 -11.86 2.23
N ASP A 313 -18.62 -11.42 3.12
CA ASP A 313 -20.08 -11.55 2.98
C ASP A 313 -20.60 -10.63 1.89
N TYR A 314 -20.07 -9.39 1.81
CA TYR A 314 -20.40 -8.48 0.70
C TYR A 314 -20.01 -9.09 -0.65
N VAL A 315 -18.77 -9.56 -0.78
CA VAL A 315 -18.27 -10.19 -2.01
C VAL A 315 -19.11 -11.43 -2.38
N LYS A 316 -19.48 -12.25 -1.39
CA LYS A 316 -20.34 -13.42 -1.61
C LYS A 316 -21.76 -13.05 -2.05
N ALA A 317 -22.29 -11.93 -1.57
CA ALA A 317 -23.62 -11.44 -1.93
C ALA A 317 -23.68 -10.74 -3.28
N HIS A 318 -22.53 -10.35 -3.86
CA HIS A 318 -22.43 -9.63 -5.13
C HIS A 318 -21.52 -10.37 -6.15
N PRO A 319 -21.80 -11.66 -6.44
CA PRO A 319 -20.94 -12.45 -7.34
C PRO A 319 -20.98 -11.96 -8.78
N GLU A 320 -21.92 -11.13 -9.19
CA GLU A 320 -21.96 -10.52 -10.52
C GLU A 320 -20.93 -9.40 -10.70
N THR A 321 -20.46 -8.79 -9.60
CA THR A 321 -19.51 -7.68 -9.65
C THR A 321 -18.18 -7.95 -8.94
N ARG A 322 -18.15 -8.87 -7.96
CA ARG A 322 -17.00 -9.09 -7.08
C ARG A 322 -16.62 -10.56 -6.92
N ARG A 323 -15.36 -10.78 -6.59
CA ARG A 323 -14.81 -12.05 -6.08
C ARG A 323 -13.64 -11.78 -5.15
N MET A 324 -13.33 -12.71 -4.26
CA MET A 324 -12.10 -12.62 -3.48
C MET A 324 -10.90 -12.82 -4.41
N ALA A 325 -9.89 -11.97 -4.26
CA ALA A 325 -8.66 -12.10 -5.01
C ALA A 325 -7.89 -13.36 -4.60
N THR A 326 -7.15 -13.89 -5.56
CA THR A 326 -6.27 -15.05 -5.48
C THR A 326 -4.83 -14.63 -5.82
N PRO A 327 -3.81 -15.45 -5.55
CA PRO A 327 -2.43 -15.13 -5.92
C PRO A 327 -2.18 -14.99 -7.44
N ARG A 328 -3.14 -15.35 -8.29
CA ARG A 328 -3.06 -15.14 -9.75
C ARG A 328 -3.48 -13.74 -10.17
N ASP A 329 -4.22 -13.04 -9.32
CA ASP A 329 -4.65 -11.68 -9.56
C ASP A 329 -3.49 -10.72 -9.33
N ILE A 330 -3.36 -9.73 -10.22
CA ILE A 330 -2.28 -8.75 -10.17
C ILE A 330 -2.85 -7.48 -9.53
N PRO A 331 -2.52 -7.19 -8.25
CA PRO A 331 -2.98 -5.97 -7.58
C PRO A 331 -2.34 -4.70 -8.16
N PHE A 332 -1.11 -4.82 -8.66
CA PHE A 332 -0.28 -3.75 -9.22
C PHE A 332 0.93 -4.35 -9.93
N GLY A 333 1.65 -3.54 -10.69
CA GLY A 333 2.74 -3.91 -11.56
C GLY A 333 2.26 -4.61 -12.82
N THR A 334 3.12 -5.44 -13.40
CA THR A 334 2.78 -6.26 -14.56
C THR A 334 2.82 -7.74 -14.18
N GLY A 335 2.10 -8.57 -14.93
CA GLY A 335 2.26 -10.02 -14.83
C GLY A 335 3.68 -10.39 -15.23
N ARG A 336 4.18 -11.55 -14.79
CA ARG A 336 5.34 -12.15 -15.46
C ARG A 336 4.91 -12.38 -16.91
N GLY A 337 5.31 -11.47 -17.79
CA GLY A 337 5.10 -11.64 -19.21
C GLY A 337 5.63 -13.01 -19.58
N THR A 338 4.82 -13.79 -20.29
CA THR A 338 5.37 -14.69 -21.28
C THR A 338 6.33 -13.86 -22.13
N GLU A 339 7.62 -13.90 -21.82
CA GLU A 339 8.64 -13.58 -22.81
C GLU A 339 8.25 -14.41 -24.03
N ALA A 340 7.83 -13.73 -25.08
CA ALA A 340 7.61 -14.36 -26.36
C ALA A 340 8.91 -15.09 -26.68
N ARG A 341 8.88 -16.42 -26.66
CA ARG A 341 9.92 -17.22 -27.29
C ARG A 341 9.97 -16.76 -28.74
N SER A 342 10.96 -15.94 -29.05
CA SER A 342 11.41 -15.76 -30.41
C SER A 342 12.02 -17.09 -30.83
N ASP A 343 11.17 -18.02 -31.28
CA ASP A 343 11.64 -19.19 -32.00
C ASP A 343 12.27 -18.69 -33.31
N GLY A 344 13.58 -18.52 -33.26
CA GLY A 344 14.40 -18.24 -34.42
C GLY A 344 14.29 -19.40 -35.40
N THR A 345 13.56 -19.17 -36.48
CA THR A 345 13.66 -19.97 -37.70
C THR A 345 14.84 -19.45 -38.50
N GLY A 346 16.01 -20.04 -38.26
CA GLY A 346 17.17 -19.95 -39.15
C GLY A 346 16.97 -20.91 -40.33
N SER A 347 17.04 -20.37 -41.54
CA SER A 347 17.09 -21.09 -42.82
C SER A 347 18.40 -21.86 -42.98
#